data_AF-X8DEV2-F1
#
_entry.id   AF-X8DEV2-F1
#
_cell.length_a   1.000
_cell.length_b   1.000
_cell.length_c   1.000
_cell.angle_alpha   90.00
_cell.angle_beta   90.00
_cell.angle_gamma   90.00
#
_symmetry.space_group_name_H-M   'P 1'
#
loop_
_entity.id
_entity.type
_entity.pdbx_description
1 polymer ?
#
loop_
_entity_poly.entity_id
_entity_poly.type
_entity_poly.pdbx_seq_one_letter_code
_entity_poly.pdbx_strand_id
1 'polypeptide(L)'
;MTELPRLVIDTEPVPVIELTAPTRPKLTLGAPKPSGQIATPVPGPPGPRGEQGAQGEAGPTFSGKAFWYGFGPPSVVIGSKPGDIYVDVDTGSTYELK
;
A
#
# COMPACT_ATOMS: atom_id res chain seq x y z
N MET A 1 24.25 -44.13 -25.99
CA MET A 1 23.41 -43.70 -24.84
C MET A 1 24.25 -42.69 -24.07
N THR A 2 23.97 -41.40 -24.26
CA THR A 2 24.73 -40.31 -23.65
C THR A 2 23.95 -39.85 -22.43
N GLU A 3 24.47 -40.09 -21.23
CA GLU A 3 23.84 -39.65 -19.99
C GLU A 3 23.96 -38.13 -19.87
N LEU A 4 22.84 -37.46 -19.59
CA LEU A 4 22.81 -36.02 -19.32
C LEU A 4 23.50 -35.75 -17.97
N PRO A 5 24.33 -34.70 -17.83
CA PRO A 5 24.92 -34.35 -16.55
C PRO A 5 23.79 -33.94 -15.59
N ARG A 6 23.63 -34.70 -14.51
CA ARG A 6 22.74 -34.30 -13.41
C ARG A 6 23.39 -33.13 -12.69
N LEU A 7 22.74 -31.96 -12.76
CA LEU A 7 23.08 -30.80 -11.95
C LEU A 7 22.90 -31.18 -10.48
N VAL A 8 24.00 -31.54 -9.81
CA VAL A 8 24.04 -31.68 -8.36
C VAL A 8 23.97 -30.27 -7.81
N ILE A 9 22.77 -29.87 -7.39
CA ILE A 9 22.61 -28.65 -6.62
C ILE A 9 23.19 -28.97 -5.25
N ASP A 10 24.47 -28.64 -5.05
CA ASP A 10 25.07 -28.56 -3.72
C ASP A 10 24.30 -27.47 -2.98
N THR A 11 23.21 -27.89 -2.35
CA THR A 11 22.41 -27.05 -1.48
C THR A 11 23.19 -27.00 -0.18
N GLU A 12 24.25 -26.19 -0.16
CA GLU A 12 24.88 -25.84 1.10
C GLU A 12 23.77 -25.24 1.99
N PRO A 13 23.50 -25.85 3.16
CA PRO A 13 22.44 -25.38 4.02
C PRO A 13 22.79 -23.96 4.46
N VAL A 14 22.03 -22.99 3.96
CA VAL A 14 22.11 -21.60 4.38
C VAL A 14 21.95 -21.61 5.91
N PRO A 15 22.92 -21.10 6.69
CA PRO A 15 22.82 -21.17 8.14
C PRO A 15 21.60 -20.38 8.58
N VAL A 16 20.60 -21.09 9.13
CA VAL A 16 19.48 -20.45 9.80
C VAL A 16 20.04 -19.81 11.06
N ILE A 17 20.19 -18.49 11.03
CA ILE A 17 20.56 -17.72 12.21
C ILE A 17 19.33 -17.72 13.12
N GLU A 18 19.23 -18.70 14.02
CA GLU A 18 18.23 -18.67 15.08
C GLU A 18 18.54 -17.48 15.98
N LEU A 19 17.66 -16.49 15.96
CA LEU A 19 17.74 -15.33 16.86
C LEU A 19 17.31 -15.80 18.25
N THR A 20 18.23 -16.42 19.00
CA THR A 20 17.96 -16.84 20.38
C THR A 20 17.69 -15.58 21.20
N ALA A 21 16.45 -15.46 21.71
CA ALA A 21 16.08 -14.35 22.57
C ALA A 21 17.05 -14.29 23.78
N PRO A 22 17.58 -13.11 24.14
CA PRO A 22 18.52 -13.02 25.25
C PRO A 22 17.85 -13.49 26.54
N THR A 23 18.45 -14.48 27.20
CA THR A 23 18.00 -14.95 28.53
C THR A 23 18.02 -13.78 29.50
N ARG A 24 16.83 -13.40 29.99
CA ARG A 24 16.67 -12.33 30.98
C ARG A 24 17.49 -12.66 32.23
N PRO A 25 18.34 -11.74 32.75
CA PRO A 25 19.05 -11.98 34.00
C PRO A 25 18.05 -12.19 35.13
N LYS A 26 18.21 -13.30 35.86
CA LYS A 26 17.37 -13.63 37.01
C LYS A 26 17.77 -12.74 38.18
N LEU A 27 16.98 -11.70 38.46
CA LEU A 27 17.11 -10.93 39.70
C LEU A 27 16.77 -11.83 40.89
N THR A 28 17.76 -12.11 41.74
CA THR A 28 17.51 -12.70 43.06
C THR A 28 17.14 -11.58 44.03
N LEU A 29 15.85 -11.45 44.31
CA LEU A 29 15.35 -10.51 45.32
C LEU A 29 15.66 -11.07 46.72
N GLY A 30 16.49 -10.38 47.49
CA GLY A 30 16.68 -10.68 48.91
C GLY A 30 15.36 -10.55 49.68
N ALA A 31 15.18 -11.34 50.74
CA ALA A 31 13.93 -11.39 51.50
C ALA A 31 13.45 -9.98 51.91
N PRO A 32 12.16 -9.65 51.72
CA PRO A 32 11.66 -8.30 51.97
C PRO A 32 11.66 -8.01 53.48
N LYS A 33 12.22 -6.85 53.86
CA LYS A 33 11.98 -6.26 55.18
C LYS A 33 10.51 -5.80 55.23
N PRO A 34 9.72 -6.15 56.26
CA PRO A 34 8.32 -5.76 56.30
C PRO A 34 8.22 -4.24 56.41
N SER A 35 7.72 -3.61 55.35
CA SER A 35 7.41 -2.18 55.30
C SER A 35 5.89 -2.04 55.28
N GLY A 36 5.35 -1.38 56.32
CA GLY A 36 3.91 -1.35 56.63
C GLY A 36 3.04 -0.46 55.74
N GLN A 37 3.30 -0.39 54.43
CA GLN A 37 2.45 0.36 53.51
C GLN A 37 2.08 -0.51 52.32
N ILE A 38 0.84 -0.98 52.32
CA ILE A 38 0.25 -1.67 51.18
C ILE A 38 -0.18 -0.59 50.19
N ALA A 39 0.75 -0.16 49.33
CA ALA A 39 0.43 0.71 48.20
C ALA A 39 -0.23 -0.15 47.11
N THR A 40 -1.55 -0.05 46.96
CA THR A 40 -2.24 -0.59 45.78
C THR A 40 -1.82 0.21 44.54
N PRO A 41 -1.19 -0.39 43.52
CA PRO A 41 -0.80 0.34 42.33
C PRO A 41 -2.05 0.75 41.55
N VAL A 42 -2.29 2.05 41.45
CA VAL A 42 -3.33 2.61 40.58
C VAL A 42 -2.75 2.66 39.16
N PRO A 43 -3.42 2.09 38.13
CA PRO A 43 -2.99 2.24 36.75
C PRO A 43 -2.84 3.73 36.39
N GLY A 44 -1.72 4.06 35.73
CA GLY A 44 -1.48 5.41 35.23
C GLY A 44 -2.50 5.81 34.14
N PRO A 45 -2.59 7.10 33.82
CA PRO A 45 -3.50 7.57 32.77
C PRO A 45 -3.13 6.94 31.40
N PRO A 46 -4.12 6.77 30.50
CA PRO A 46 -3.84 6.34 29.13
C PRO A 46 -2.83 7.25 28.42
N GLY A 47 -1.98 6.65 27.59
CA GLY A 47 -1.00 7.37 26.78
C GLY A 47 -1.65 8.29 25.73
N PRO A 48 -0.89 9.25 25.17
CA PRO A 48 -1.39 10.13 24.14
C PRO A 48 -1.82 9.34 22.89
N ARG A 49 -2.78 9.90 22.15
CA ARG A 49 -3.17 9.38 20.84
C ARG A 49 -1.96 9.45 19.88
N GLY A 50 -1.74 8.38 19.12
CA GLY A 50 -0.71 8.35 18.08
C GLY A 50 -0.95 9.39 16.97
N GLU A 51 0.12 9.69 16.23
CA GLU A 51 0.08 10.63 15.11
C GLU A 51 -0.90 10.19 14.02
N GLN A 52 -1.40 11.16 13.26
CA GLN A 52 -2.20 10.89 12.08
C GLN A 52 -1.34 10.21 11.02
N GLY A 53 -1.87 9.16 10.37
CA GLY A 53 -1.20 8.49 9.27
C GLY A 53 -1.00 9.41 8.06
N ALA A 54 0.00 9.09 7.23
CA ALA A 54 0.28 9.84 6.01
C ALA A 54 -0.95 9.88 5.08
N GLN A 55 -1.08 10.98 4.33
CA GLN A 55 -2.07 11.09 3.28
C GLN A 55 -1.78 10.03 2.20
N GLY A 56 -2.84 9.39 1.68
CA GLY A 56 -2.71 8.44 0.58
C GLY A 56 -2.21 9.09 -0.72
N GLU A 57 -1.66 8.28 -1.61
CA GLU A 57 -1.19 8.73 -2.92
C GLU A 57 -2.32 9.36 -3.75
N ALA A 58 -1.96 10.30 -4.61
CA ALA A 58 -2.90 10.87 -5.55
C ALA A 58 -3.44 9.77 -6.49
N GLY A 59 -4.76 9.78 -6.72
CA GLY A 59 -5.38 8.86 -7.67
C GLY A 59 -4.86 9.06 -9.10
N PRO A 60 -5.02 8.06 -9.98
CA PRO A 60 -4.56 8.15 -11.36
C PRO A 60 -5.20 9.34 -12.08
N THR A 61 -4.39 10.12 -12.80
CA THR A 61 -4.85 11.24 -13.63
C THR A 61 -5.85 10.74 -14.66
N PHE A 62 -7.07 11.29 -14.64
CA PHE A 62 -8.09 10.98 -15.65
C PHE A 62 -7.64 11.49 -17.03
N SER A 63 -7.15 10.58 -17.86
CA SER A 63 -6.83 10.81 -19.28
C SER A 63 -8.00 10.47 -20.21
N GLY A 64 -9.22 10.39 -19.67
CA GLY A 64 -10.39 9.95 -20.41
C GLY A 64 -10.76 10.93 -21.52
N LYS A 65 -10.93 10.40 -22.74
CA LYS A 65 -11.55 11.09 -23.87
C LYS A 65 -13.03 11.29 -23.55
N ALA A 66 -13.55 12.50 -23.72
CA ALA A 66 -14.98 12.76 -23.62
C ALA A 66 -15.68 12.43 -24.94
N PHE A 67 -16.93 11.96 -24.84
CA PHE A 67 -17.82 11.79 -25.98
C PHE A 67 -18.80 12.96 -26.03
N TRP A 68 -18.84 13.61 -27.18
CA TRP A 68 -19.70 14.74 -27.51
C TRP A 68 -20.75 14.28 -28.53
N TYR A 69 -21.96 14.82 -28.46
CA TYR A 69 -23.06 14.42 -29.33
C TYR A 69 -23.68 15.65 -29.98
N GLY A 70 -24.09 15.51 -31.25
CA GLY A 70 -24.92 16.51 -31.90
C GLY A 70 -25.28 16.10 -33.33
N PHE A 71 -25.90 17.02 -34.05
CA PHE A 71 -26.48 16.79 -35.37
C PHE A 71 -25.56 17.37 -36.46
N GLY A 72 -25.11 16.53 -37.37
CA GLY A 72 -24.19 16.89 -38.45
C GLY A 72 -22.71 16.95 -38.04
N PRO A 73 -21.81 17.28 -38.98
CA PRO A 73 -20.37 17.30 -38.71
C PRO A 73 -19.97 18.39 -37.70
N PRO A 74 -19.04 18.11 -36.78
CA PRO A 74 -18.64 19.07 -35.76
C PRO A 74 -17.90 20.26 -36.37
N SER A 75 -18.27 21.47 -35.95
CA SER A 75 -17.50 22.69 -36.24
C SER A 75 -16.56 22.99 -35.06
N VAL A 76 -17.04 23.75 -34.07
CA VAL A 76 -16.34 24.04 -32.82
C VAL A 76 -17.18 23.52 -31.66
N VAL A 77 -16.62 22.58 -30.90
CA VAL A 77 -17.26 22.05 -29.70
C VAL A 77 -16.66 22.76 -28.50
N ILE A 78 -17.41 23.69 -27.91
CA ILE A 78 -16.92 24.49 -26.77
C ILE A 78 -16.67 23.56 -25.58
N GLY A 79 -15.44 23.55 -25.07
CA GLY A 79 -15.03 22.74 -23.93
C GLY A 79 -14.49 21.36 -24.29
N SER A 80 -14.46 20.98 -25.58
CA SER A 80 -13.76 19.77 -26.02
C SER A 80 -12.26 19.91 -25.86
N LYS A 81 -11.61 18.78 -25.59
CA LYS A 81 -10.15 18.66 -25.58
C LYS A 81 -9.67 17.96 -26.85
N PRO A 82 -8.43 18.22 -27.29
CA PRO A 82 -7.81 17.45 -28.36
C PRO A 82 -7.84 15.96 -28.02
N GLY A 83 -8.37 15.16 -28.93
CA GLY A 83 -8.54 13.72 -28.77
C GLY A 83 -9.88 13.29 -28.20
N ASP A 84 -10.80 14.21 -27.88
CA ASP A 84 -12.21 13.85 -27.61
C ASP A 84 -12.90 13.35 -28.89
N ILE A 85 -14.00 12.60 -28.72
CA ILE A 85 -14.77 12.05 -29.84
C ILE A 85 -16.11 12.78 -29.94
N TYR A 86 -16.46 13.24 -31.13
CA TYR A 86 -17.79 13.75 -31.45
C TYR A 86 -18.56 12.71 -32.25
N VAL A 87 -19.81 12.45 -31.85
CA VAL A 87 -20.73 11.52 -32.50
C VAL A 87 -21.84 12.33 -33.16
N ASP A 88 -21.90 12.27 -34.49
CA ASP A 88 -23.04 12.77 -35.25
C ASP A 88 -24.20 11.78 -35.09
N VAL A 89 -25.27 12.19 -34.43
CA VAL A 89 -26.41 11.32 -34.13
C VAL A 89 -27.32 11.06 -35.33
N ASP A 90 -27.21 11.86 -36.39
CA ASP A 90 -27.97 11.63 -37.63
C ASP A 90 -27.35 10.54 -38.48
N THR A 91 -26.02 10.56 -38.60
CA THR A 91 -25.29 9.62 -39.47
C THR A 91 -24.64 8.46 -38.71
N GLY A 92 -24.50 8.58 -37.38
CA GLY A 92 -23.73 7.66 -36.55
C GLY A 92 -22.21 7.81 -36.73
N SER A 93 -21.75 8.85 -37.46
CA SER A 93 -20.33 9.07 -37.73
C SER A 93 -19.60 9.60 -36.50
N THR A 94 -18.37 9.14 -36.30
CA THR A 94 -17.51 9.60 -35.20
C THR A 94 -16.34 10.44 -35.73
N TYR A 95 -16.07 11.58 -35.08
CA TYR A 95 -15.01 12.51 -35.45
C TYR A 95 -14.09 12.75 -34.25
N GLU A 96 -12.78 12.72 -34.46
CA GLU A 96 -11.82 13.13 -33.43
C GLU A 96 -11.69 14.65 -33.42
N LEU A 97 -11.96 15.26 -32.26
CA LEU A 97 -11.85 16.70 -32.05
C LEU A 97 -10.39 17.09 -31.85
N LYS A 98 -9.99 18.20 -32.48
CA LYS A 98 -8.61 18.72 -32.46
C LYS A 98 -8.47 19.95 -31.59
#